data_AF-A0A382G3M5-F1
#
_entry.id   AF-A0A382G3M5-F1
#
_cell.length_a   1.000
_cell.length_b   1.000
_cell.length_c   1.000
_cell.angle_alpha   90.00
_cell.angle_beta   90.00
_cell.angle_gamma   90.00
#
_symmetry.space_group_name_H-M   'P 1'
#
loop_
_entity.id
_entity.type
_entity.pdbx_description
1 polymer ?
#
loop_
_entity_poly.entity_id
_entity_poly.type
_entity_poly.pdbx_seq_one_letter_code
_entity_poly.pdbx_strand_id
1 'polypeptide(L)'
;MHALLIDGLNLIRRVHAGVPGREDPTGHSEAVEEACVASLRRALRKHQPSHALCAMEYEGLSWRGTLFPDYKKNRRPMPDGLRSALGQIVSRFLAQGVGTVSVP
;
A
#
# COMPACT_ATOMS: atom_id res chain seq x y z
N MET A 1 -8.53 6.87 -23.23
CA MET A 1 -7.40 7.08 -22.29
C MET A 1 -7.93 6.80 -20.90
N HIS A 2 -7.37 5.82 -20.18
CA HIS A 2 -7.88 5.40 -18.86
C HIS A 2 -6.76 5.47 -17.82
N ALA A 3 -7.08 6.03 -16.65
CA ALA A 3 -6.17 6.09 -15.52
C ALA A 3 -6.54 5.03 -14.47
N LEU A 4 -5.54 4.37 -13.90
CA LEU A 4 -5.69 3.49 -12.75
C LEU A 4 -5.15 4.20 -11.50
N LEU A 5 -6.05 4.55 -10.58
CA LEU A 5 -5.70 5.12 -9.29
C LEU A 5 -5.80 4.04 -8.21
N ILE A 6 -4.71 3.83 -7.49
CA ILE A 6 -4.59 2.79 -6.47
C ILE A 6 -4.56 3.47 -5.10
N ASP A 7 -5.47 3.07 -4.21
CA ASP A 7 -5.32 3.36 -2.78
C ASP A 7 -4.29 2.39 -2.18
N GLY A 8 -3.04 2.87 -2.07
CA GLY A 8 -1.87 2.06 -1.79
C GLY A 8 -1.93 1.39 -0.44
N LEU A 9 -2.20 2.14 0.63
CA LEU A 9 -2.21 1.56 1.97
C LEU A 9 -3.41 0.63 2.20
N ASN A 10 -4.57 0.88 1.59
CA ASN A 10 -5.68 -0.08 1.66
C ASN A 10 -5.43 -1.34 0.83
N LEU A 11 -4.69 -1.26 -0.29
CA LEU A 11 -4.24 -2.45 -1.02
C LEU A 11 -3.25 -3.27 -0.18
N ILE A 12 -2.19 -2.63 0.31
CA ILE A 12 -1.11 -3.28 1.06
C ILE A 12 -1.62 -3.95 2.33
N ARG A 13 -2.48 -3.26 3.11
CA ARG A 13 -3.08 -3.85 4.33
C ARG A 13 -3.93 -5.09 4.02
N ARG A 14 -4.67 -5.09 2.91
CA ARG A 14 -5.49 -6.24 2.49
C ARG A 14 -4.64 -7.41 2.02
N VAL A 15 -3.57 -7.12 1.28
CA VAL A 15 -2.59 -8.14 0.87
C VAL A 15 -1.93 -8.75 2.10
N HIS A 16 -1.37 -7.94 3.00
CA HIS A 16 -0.74 -8.43 4.23
C HIS A 16 -1.66 -9.31 5.06
N ALA A 17 -2.93 -8.91 5.25
CA ALA A 17 -3.90 -9.72 6.00
C ALA A 17 -4.27 -11.05 5.30
N GLY A 18 -4.09 -11.16 3.99
CA GLY A 18 -4.35 -12.36 3.21
C GLY A 18 -3.13 -13.28 3.03
N VAL A 19 -1.92 -12.79 3.30
CA VAL A 19 -0.71 -13.61 3.29
C VAL A 19 -0.64 -14.39 4.61
N PRO A 20 -0.54 -15.73 4.60
CA PRO A 20 -0.39 -16.51 5.82
C PRO A 20 0.82 -16.05 6.64
N GLY A 21 0.64 -15.94 7.96
CA GLY A 21 1.75 -15.67 8.87
C GLY A 21 2.81 -16.76 8.72
N ARG A 22 4.08 -16.35 8.58
CA ARG A 22 5.22 -17.27 8.64
C ARG A 22 5.91 -17.10 9.99
N GLU A 23 6.53 -18.17 10.48
CA GLU A 23 7.31 -18.14 11.72
C GLU A 23 8.54 -17.23 11.58
N ASP A 24 9.11 -17.15 10.38
CA ASP A 24 10.16 -16.20 10.03
C ASP A 24 9.56 -14.83 9.59
N PRO A 25 9.81 -13.74 10.35
CA PRO A 25 9.35 -12.40 9.99
C PRO A 25 9.91 -11.90 8.65
N THR A 26 11.14 -12.29 8.29
CA THR A 26 11.79 -11.85 7.04
C THR A 26 11.08 -12.47 5.85
N GLY A 27 10.93 -13.80 5.85
CA GLY A 27 10.20 -14.53 4.82
C GLY A 27 8.70 -14.17 4.74
N HIS A 28 8.10 -13.65 5.81
CA HIS A 28 6.73 -13.09 5.74
C HIS A 28 6.71 -11.74 5.00
N SER A 29 7.65 -10.83 5.30
CA SER A 29 7.75 -9.53 4.62
C SER A 29 7.93 -9.69 3.12
N GLU A 30 8.87 -10.54 2.70
CA GLU A 30 9.12 -10.82 1.28
C GLU A 30 7.87 -11.36 0.57
N ALA A 31 7.14 -12.28 1.21
CA ALA A 31 5.90 -12.83 0.66
C ALA A 31 4.82 -11.74 0.48
N VAL A 32 4.71 -10.81 1.43
CA VAL A 32 3.80 -9.66 1.32
C VAL A 32 4.19 -8.73 0.17
N GLU A 33 5.49 -8.44 0.04
CA GLU A 33 6.01 -7.63 -1.07
C GLU A 33 5.71 -8.26 -2.44
N GLU A 34 5.98 -9.56 -2.59
CA GLU A 34 5.67 -10.31 -3.80
C GLU A 34 4.17 -10.31 -4.13
N ALA A 35 3.33 -10.53 -3.12
CA ALA A 35 1.88 -10.51 -3.28
C ALA A 35 1.35 -9.12 -3.67
N CYS A 36 1.98 -8.04 -3.17
CA CYS A 36 1.65 -6.67 -3.55
C CYS A 36 1.98 -6.43 -5.04
N VAL A 37 3.17 -6.83 -5.48
CA VAL A 37 3.59 -6.71 -6.89
C VAL A 37 2.71 -7.56 -7.80
N ALA A 38 2.37 -8.79 -7.40
CA ALA A 38 1.46 -9.64 -8.15
C ALA A 38 0.06 -9.02 -8.31
N SER A 39 -0.45 -8.40 -7.24
CA SER A 39 -1.73 -7.67 -7.26
C SER A 39 -1.69 -6.47 -8.20
N LEU A 40 -0.61 -5.68 -8.15
CA LEU A 40 -0.40 -4.56 -9.07
C LEU A 40 -0.36 -5.04 -10.53
N ARG A 41 0.46 -6.03 -10.84
CA ARG A 41 0.59 -6.60 -12.20
C ARG A 41 -0.74 -7.12 -12.73
N ARG A 42 -1.54 -7.77 -11.87
CA ARG A 42 -2.89 -8.23 -12.23
C ARG A 42 -3.82 -7.05 -12.57
N ALA A 43 -3.78 -5.97 -11.78
CA ALA A 43 -4.57 -4.77 -12.07
C ALA A 43 -4.15 -4.11 -13.39
N LEU A 44 -2.84 -3.95 -13.62
CA LEU A 44 -2.31 -3.39 -14.87
C LEU A 44 -2.72 -4.22 -16.09
N ARG A 45 -2.57 -5.56 -16.04
CA ARG A 45 -3.00 -6.45 -17.14
C ARG A 45 -4.50 -6.40 -17.39
N LYS A 46 -5.31 -6.38 -16.33
CA LYS A 46 -6.78 -6.38 -16.45
C LYS A 46 -7.30 -5.08 -17.07
N HIS A 47 -6.76 -3.95 -16.62
CA HIS A 47 -7.31 -2.64 -16.97
C HIS A 47 -6.60 -1.98 -18.15
N GLN A 48 -5.40 -2.44 -18.52
CA GLN A 48 -4.56 -1.87 -19.58
C GLN A 48 -4.57 -0.34 -19.57
N PRO A 49 -4.28 0.30 -18.41
CA PRO A 49 -4.40 1.74 -18.29
C PRO A 49 -3.26 2.43 -19.06
N SER A 50 -3.52 3.64 -19.56
CA SER A 50 -2.48 4.47 -20.15
C SER A 50 -1.67 5.21 -19.09
N HIS A 51 -2.23 5.39 -17.89
CA HIS A 51 -1.59 6.03 -16.74
C HIS A 51 -1.94 5.28 -15.46
N ALA A 52 -0.98 5.13 -14.54
CA ALA A 52 -1.22 4.53 -13.23
C ALA A 52 -0.50 5.30 -12.13
N LEU A 53 -1.17 5.45 -10.98
CA LEU A 53 -0.62 6.13 -9.81
C LEU A 53 -1.10 5.46 -8.53
N CYS A 54 -0.19 5.31 -7.57
CA CYS A 54 -0.49 4.79 -6.25
C CYS A 54 -0.51 5.92 -5.21
N ALA A 55 -1.68 6.23 -4.67
CA ALA A 55 -1.85 7.21 -3.61
C ALA A 55 -1.52 6.58 -2.25
N MET A 56 -0.64 7.23 -1.50
CA MET A 56 -0.20 6.83 -0.15
C MET A 56 -0.75 7.83 0.87
N GLU A 57 -1.07 7.37 2.09
CA GLU A 57 -1.45 8.29 3.17
C GLU A 57 -0.21 9.10 3.59
N TYR A 58 -0.38 10.40 3.86
CA TYR A 58 0.63 11.22 4.54
C TYR A 58 0.69 10.88 6.03
N GLU A 59 1.88 10.90 6.61
CA GLU A 59 2.09 10.50 8.01
C GLU A 59 1.69 11.57 9.05
N GLY A 60 1.23 12.75 8.60
CA GLY A 60 0.79 13.83 9.49
C GLY A 60 -0.71 13.87 9.79
N LEU A 61 -1.11 14.89 10.55
CA LEU A 61 -2.49 15.10 10.95
C LEU A 61 -3.33 15.54 9.76
N SER A 62 -4.22 14.66 9.29
CA SER A 62 -5.21 15.05 8.28
C SER A 62 -6.18 16.10 8.83
N TRP A 63 -6.77 16.93 7.96
CA TRP A 63 -7.83 17.88 8.34
C TRP A 63 -8.96 17.25 9.16
N ARG A 64 -9.33 15.99 8.88
CA ARG A 64 -10.32 15.24 9.66
C ARG A 64 -9.85 14.95 11.08
N GLY A 65 -8.56 14.68 11.26
CA GLY A 65 -7.97 14.50 12.58
C GLY A 65 -7.96 15.82 13.38
N THR A 66 -7.81 16.96 12.70
CA THR A 66 -7.92 18.28 13.33
C THR A 66 -9.36 18.59 13.77
N LEU A 67 -10.36 18.29 12.94
CA LEU A 67 -11.76 18.59 13.24
C LEU A 67 -12.43 17.55 14.17
N PHE A 68 -12.00 16.30 14.09
CA PHE A 68 -12.59 15.18 14.81
C PHE A 68 -11.50 14.39 15.54
N PRO A 69 -11.21 14.72 16.82
CA PRO A 69 -10.12 14.10 17.57
C PRO A 69 -10.21 12.57 17.70
N ASP A 70 -11.43 12.01 17.70
CA ASP A 70 -11.66 10.56 17.77
C ASP A 70 -11.64 9.87 16.39
N TYR A 71 -11.38 10.61 15.30
CA TYR A 71 -11.30 10.04 13.96
C TYR A 71 -10.20 8.97 13.88
N LYS A 72 -10.58 7.76 13.44
CA LYS A 72 -9.70 6.57 13.37
C LYS A 72 -9.09 6.12 14.72
N LYS A 73 -9.57 6.60 15.88
CA LYS A 73 -9.07 6.22 17.21
C LYS A 73 -9.05 4.70 17.47
N ASN A 74 -10.05 3.99 16.96
CA ASN A 74 -10.16 2.54 17.12
C ASN A 74 -9.45 1.74 16.02
N ARG A 75 -8.72 2.41 15.11
CA ARG A 75 -7.98 1.72 14.04
C ARG A 75 -6.73 1.10 14.66
N ARG A 76 -6.55 -0.20 14.47
CA ARG A 76 -5.31 -0.87 14.86
C ARG A 76 -4.13 -0.20 14.13
N PRO A 77 -3.00 0.03 14.82
CA PRO A 77 -1.80 0.55 14.19
C PRO A 77 -1.33 -0.43 13.10
N MET A 78 -0.61 0.09 12.12
CA MET A 78 0.07 -0.75 11.14
C MET A 78 1.14 -1.58 11.87
N PRO A 79 1.24 -2.91 11.63
CA PRO A 79 2.32 -3.72 12.19
C PRO A 79 3.69 -3.19 11.77
N ASP A 80 4.66 -3.22 12.68
CA ASP A 80 5.99 -2.61 12.44
C ASP A 80 6.73 -3.27 11.27
N GLY A 81 6.65 -4.59 11.13
CA GLY A 81 7.22 -5.30 9.97
C GLY A 81 6.64 -4.81 8.64
N LEU A 82 5.32 -4.59 8.59
CA LEU A 82 4.66 -4.05 7.40
C LEU A 82 5.07 -2.59 7.14
N ARG A 83 5.22 -1.78 8.20
CA ARG A 83 5.71 -0.40 8.08
C ARG A 83 7.11 -0.37 7.47
N SER A 84 8.02 -1.22 7.95
CA SER A 84 9.39 -1.33 7.43
C SER A 84 9.42 -1.79 5.96
N ALA A 85 8.48 -2.65 5.55
CA ALA A 85 8.37 -3.12 4.16
C ALA A 85 7.83 -2.06 3.17
N LEU A 86 7.18 -1.00 3.64
CA LEU A 86 6.54 -0.01 2.75
C LEU A 86 7.52 0.60 1.74
N GLY A 87 8.72 0.96 2.19
CA GLY A 87 9.75 1.53 1.30
C GLY A 87 10.11 0.61 0.15
N GLN A 88 10.26 -0.69 0.46
CA GLN A 88 10.56 -1.70 -0.55
C GLN A 88 9.37 -1.94 -1.50
N ILE A 89 8.14 -1.99 -0.98
CA ILE A 89 6.92 -2.10 -1.81
C ILE A 89 6.83 -0.92 -2.80
N VAL A 90 7.08 0.31 -2.33
CA VAL A 90 7.07 1.52 -3.16
C VAL A 90 8.14 1.43 -4.26
N SER A 91 9.36 1.02 -3.91
CA SER A 91 10.45 0.81 -4.88
C SER A 91 10.05 -0.21 -5.95
N ARG A 92 9.44 -1.33 -5.56
CA ARG A 92 8.98 -2.36 -6.49
C ARG A 92 7.82 -1.89 -7.37
N PHE A 93 6.91 -1.06 -6.87
CA PHE A 93 5.84 -0.46 -7.68
C PHE A 93 6.41 0.47 -8.74
N LEU A 94 7.40 1.29 -8.38
CA LEU A 94 8.11 2.14 -9.31
C LEU A 94 8.81 1.32 -10.40
N ALA A 95 9.43 0.19 -10.04
CA ALA A 95 10.02 -0.76 -11.00
C ALA A 95 8.99 -1.42 -11.95
N GLN A 96 7.69 -1.33 -11.64
CA GLN A 96 6.60 -1.72 -12.55
C GLN A 96 6.02 -0.52 -13.34
N GLY A 97 6.67 0.65 -13.28
CA GLY A 97 6.23 1.87 -13.95
C GLY A 97 5.12 2.63 -13.20
N VAL A 98 4.86 2.32 -11.93
CA VAL A 98 3.81 2.96 -11.14
C VAL A 98 4.42 3.79 -10.02
N GLY A 99 4.41 5.11 -10.22
CA GLY A 99 4.84 6.08 -9.22
C GLY A 99 3.89 6.13 -8.02
N THR A 100 4.38 6.67 -6.91
CA THR A 100 3.57 6.93 -5.72
C THR A 100 3.49 8.42 -5.43
N VAL A 101 2.36 8.85 -4.85
CA VAL A 101 2.16 10.23 -4.40
C VAL A 101 1.64 10.22 -2.97
N SER A 102 2.11 11.16 -2.16
CA SER A 102 1.58 11.46 -0.83
C SER A 102 1.49 12.97 -0.70
N VAL A 103 0.37 13.48 -0.17
CA VAL A 103 0.10 14.91 -0.03
C VAL A 103 -0.25 15.23 1.43
N PRO A 104 0.23 16.36 1.98
CA PRO A 104 -0.15 16.83 3.31
C PRO A 104 -1.65 17.00 3.51
#